data_AF-A0A7H8SJP5-F1
#
_entry.id   AF-A0A7H8SJP5-F1
#
_cell.length_a   1.000
_cell.length_b   1.000
_cell.length_c   1.000
_cell.angle_alpha   90.00
_cell.angle_beta   90.00
_cell.angle_gamma   90.00
#
_symmetry.space_group_name_H-M   'P 1'
#
loop_
_entity.id
_entity.type
_entity.pdbx_description
1 polymer ?
#
loop_
_entity_poly.entity_id
_entity_poly.type
_entity_poly.pdbx_seq_one_letter_code
_entity_poly.pdbx_strand_id
1 'polypeptide(L)'
;MFEEDDHATRLIDILDEDFKIFSKTTEKSRLKNNLSLISPNIFNKKFKSANTAEMHQQWINFKNEIIHENRFFPQTSIYKEAFLPDGNLYSNFQQLIEQLLYQIHPAEIFYRGRISDTPLAHDKMGKPPAKLATLGRANPYGISYLYLAQTKDICIKEIRPNNGDTISIAKFNVTQELNVIDLRAPRENISFLSLSSSSYIDILKLVSLLETFTDELSLPVLPNNSHREYIPTQFITEFFKTHGHLDGLIFNSSYGTGYNLVLFKDEHCICDTSHHIEFIKIKGIDFAHGPA
;
A
#
# COMPACT_ATOMS: atom_id res chain seq x y z
N MET A 1 -4.87 8.71 -25.38
CA MET A 1 -4.00 9.57 -26.22
C MET A 1 -3.90 10.93 -25.53
N PHE A 2 -2.73 11.55 -25.46
CA PHE A 2 -2.56 12.86 -24.80
C PHE A 2 -3.32 13.96 -25.54
N GLU A 3 -4.02 14.84 -24.82
CA GLU A 3 -4.73 15.99 -25.41
C GLU A 3 -3.82 17.22 -25.45
N GLU A 4 -3.53 17.76 -26.64
CA GLU A 4 -2.68 18.95 -26.81
C GLU A 4 -3.34 20.21 -26.22
N ASP A 5 -2.58 21.01 -25.47
CA ASP A 5 -3.00 22.29 -24.88
C ASP A 5 -1.77 23.20 -24.68
N ASP A 6 -1.75 24.33 -25.39
CA ASP A 6 -0.62 25.28 -25.42
C ASP A 6 -0.33 25.96 -24.07
N HIS A 7 -1.25 25.89 -23.12
CA HIS A 7 -1.10 26.41 -21.75
C HIS A 7 -0.71 25.33 -20.73
N ALA A 8 -0.60 24.07 -21.14
CA ALA A 8 -0.37 22.93 -20.25
C ALA A 8 1.12 22.53 -20.13
N THR A 9 1.36 21.32 -19.63
CA THR A 9 2.68 20.80 -19.27
C THR A 9 3.35 20.14 -20.47
N ARG A 10 4.68 20.30 -20.62
CA ARG A 10 5.41 19.62 -21.71
C ARG A 10 5.37 18.11 -21.51
N LEU A 11 5.32 17.36 -22.61
CA LEU A 11 5.29 15.89 -22.55
C LEU A 11 6.46 15.33 -21.75
N ILE A 12 7.68 15.88 -21.91
CA ILE A 12 8.85 15.40 -21.18
C ILE A 12 8.74 15.57 -19.65
N ASP A 13 7.99 16.57 -19.20
CA ASP A 13 7.76 16.83 -17.79
C ASP A 13 6.60 15.96 -17.27
N ILE A 14 5.54 15.75 -18.06
CA ILE A 14 4.48 14.77 -17.77
C ILE A 14 5.06 13.36 -17.60
N LEU A 15 5.90 12.91 -18.53
CA LEU A 15 6.56 11.59 -18.50
C LEU A 15 7.43 11.41 -17.26
N ASP A 16 7.96 12.51 -16.72
CA ASP A 16 8.86 12.51 -15.58
C ASP A 16 8.14 12.63 -14.23
N GLU A 17 7.18 13.55 -14.13
CA GLU A 17 6.47 13.87 -12.89
C GLU A 17 5.23 12.98 -12.71
N ASP A 18 4.40 12.87 -13.75
CA ASP A 18 3.15 12.12 -13.68
C ASP A 18 3.39 10.62 -13.82
N PHE A 19 4.31 10.20 -14.71
CA PHE A 19 4.55 8.78 -14.97
C PHE A 19 5.81 8.21 -14.32
N LYS A 20 6.68 9.06 -13.73
CA LYS A 20 7.97 8.64 -13.14
C LYS A 20 8.80 7.69 -14.02
N ILE A 21 8.76 7.88 -15.35
CA ILE A 21 9.45 6.99 -16.31
C ILE A 21 10.96 7.01 -16.12
N PHE A 22 11.50 8.14 -15.67
CA PHE A 22 12.92 8.29 -15.40
C PHE A 22 13.21 7.93 -13.93
N SER A 23 13.75 6.72 -13.71
CA SER A 23 14.09 6.24 -12.37
C SER A 23 15.33 6.95 -11.80
N LYS A 24 15.52 6.86 -10.47
CA LYS A 24 16.75 7.30 -9.79
C LYS A 24 18.02 6.59 -10.26
N THR A 25 17.89 5.41 -10.88
CA THR A 25 19.01 4.61 -11.38
C THR A 25 19.40 4.95 -12.83
N THR A 26 18.64 5.83 -13.49
CA THR A 26 18.93 6.30 -14.85
C THR A 26 19.51 7.72 -14.83
N GLU A 27 20.41 8.05 -15.77
CA GLU A 27 20.86 9.43 -15.97
C GLU A 27 19.75 10.29 -16.59
N LYS A 28 18.79 10.70 -15.75
CA LYS A 28 17.59 11.46 -16.11
C LYS A 28 17.89 12.67 -17.00
N SER A 29 18.88 13.48 -16.64
CA SER A 29 19.28 14.66 -17.42
C SER A 29 19.75 14.29 -18.82
N ARG A 30 20.52 13.20 -18.96
CA ARG A 30 21.02 12.72 -20.25
C ARG A 30 19.89 12.15 -21.11
N LEU A 31 19.00 11.36 -20.52
CA LEU A 31 17.85 10.80 -21.22
C LEU A 31 16.87 11.89 -21.69
N LYS A 32 16.54 12.86 -20.83
CA LYS A 32 15.70 14.00 -21.21
C LYS A 32 16.29 14.81 -22.34
N ASN A 33 17.59 15.11 -22.27
CA ASN A 33 18.29 15.82 -23.35
C ASN A 33 18.28 15.01 -24.64
N ASN A 34 18.60 13.71 -24.59
CA ASN A 34 18.60 12.85 -25.77
C ASN A 34 17.20 12.75 -26.42
N LEU A 35 16.15 12.52 -25.63
CA LEU A 35 14.77 12.45 -26.15
C LEU A 35 14.35 13.78 -26.79
N SER A 36 14.69 14.89 -26.15
CA SER A 36 14.41 16.23 -26.66
C SER A 36 15.18 16.54 -27.95
N LEU A 37 16.36 15.96 -28.15
CA LEU A 37 17.15 16.08 -29.39
C LEU A 37 16.65 15.14 -30.50
N ILE A 38 16.20 13.93 -30.16
CA ILE A 38 15.73 12.92 -31.12
C ILE A 38 14.39 13.31 -31.73
N SER A 39 13.47 13.87 -30.92
CA SER A 39 12.15 14.31 -31.42
C SER A 39 11.66 15.58 -30.71
N PRO A 40 12.29 16.73 -30.98
CA PRO A 40 11.95 18.00 -30.32
C PRO A 40 10.48 18.39 -30.53
N ASN A 41 9.91 18.02 -31.68
CA ASN A 41 8.53 18.34 -32.03
C ASN A 41 7.48 17.64 -31.17
N ILE A 42 7.80 16.49 -30.57
CA ILE A 42 6.87 15.71 -29.74
C ILE A 42 7.11 16.02 -28.27
N PHE A 43 8.36 16.06 -27.83
CA PHE A 43 8.69 16.21 -26.40
C PHE A 43 8.56 17.65 -25.88
N ASN A 44 8.60 18.66 -26.75
CA ASN A 44 8.33 20.06 -26.38
C ASN A 44 6.86 20.47 -26.54
N LYS A 45 6.02 19.63 -27.16
CA LYS A 45 4.57 19.86 -27.18
C LYS A 45 4.01 19.77 -25.77
N LYS A 46 2.96 20.55 -25.55
CA LYS A 46 2.26 20.63 -24.28
C LYS A 46 0.96 19.87 -24.34
N PHE A 47 0.66 19.15 -23.28
CA PHE A 47 -0.51 18.31 -23.17
C PHE A 47 -1.17 18.54 -21.81
N LYS A 48 -2.48 18.33 -21.73
CA LYS A 48 -3.20 18.39 -20.46
C LYS A 48 -2.61 17.38 -19.48
N SER A 49 -2.24 17.82 -18.28
CA SER A 49 -1.91 16.90 -17.18
C SER A 49 -3.19 16.47 -16.47
N ALA A 50 -3.16 15.33 -15.79
CA ALA A 50 -4.29 14.88 -15.00
C ALA A 50 -4.48 15.81 -13.79
N ASN A 51 -5.66 16.40 -13.64
CA ASN A 51 -6.00 17.13 -12.42
C ASN A 51 -6.26 16.14 -11.28
N THR A 52 -5.22 15.84 -10.50
CA THR A 52 -5.29 14.94 -9.34
C THR A 52 -6.00 15.57 -8.14
N ALA A 53 -6.16 16.90 -8.10
CA ALA A 53 -6.84 17.59 -7.00
C ALA A 53 -8.33 17.21 -6.93
N GLU A 54 -8.98 17.02 -8.08
CA GLU A 54 -10.36 16.52 -8.15
C GLU A 54 -10.46 15.12 -7.52
N MET A 55 -9.54 14.21 -7.87
CA MET A 55 -9.53 12.86 -7.34
C MET A 55 -9.28 12.84 -5.83
N HIS A 56 -8.36 13.67 -5.35
CA HIS A 56 -8.14 13.84 -3.91
C HIS A 56 -9.40 14.30 -3.18
N GLN A 57 -10.13 15.27 -3.75
CA GLN A 57 -11.38 15.73 -3.17
C GLN A 57 -12.47 14.64 -3.19
N GLN A 58 -12.56 13.87 -4.27
CA GLN A 58 -13.47 12.72 -4.35
C GLN A 58 -13.14 11.67 -3.28
N TRP A 59 -11.86 11.38 -3.06
CA TRP A 59 -11.41 10.51 -1.98
C TRP A 59 -11.80 11.05 -0.59
N ILE A 60 -11.58 12.33 -0.32
CA ILE A 60 -12.01 12.97 0.94
C ILE A 60 -13.52 12.80 1.15
N ASN A 61 -14.32 13.06 0.11
CA ASN A 61 -15.77 12.95 0.18
C ASN A 61 -16.20 11.50 0.46
N PHE A 62 -15.56 10.53 -0.20
CA PHE A 62 -15.81 9.11 0.05
C PHE A 62 -15.45 8.70 1.49
N LYS A 63 -14.28 9.10 1.98
CA LYS A 63 -13.89 8.87 3.38
C LYS A 63 -14.91 9.41 4.37
N ASN A 64 -15.33 10.66 4.16
CA ASN A 64 -16.33 11.28 5.03
C ASN A 64 -17.64 10.50 5.03
N GLU A 65 -18.11 10.07 3.84
CA GLU A 65 -19.35 9.28 3.71
C GLU A 65 -19.24 7.94 4.45
N ILE A 66 -18.20 7.15 4.24
CA ILE A 66 -18.09 5.81 4.84
C ILE A 66 -17.85 5.83 6.36
N ILE A 67 -17.31 6.95 6.87
CA ILE A 67 -17.10 7.16 8.30
C ILE A 67 -18.40 7.65 8.97
N HIS A 68 -19.13 8.58 8.35
CA HIS A 68 -20.19 9.36 9.01
C HIS A 68 -21.61 9.13 8.49
N GLU A 69 -21.79 8.55 7.31
CA GLU A 69 -23.08 8.43 6.63
C GLU A 69 -23.33 6.97 6.15
N ASN A 70 -22.94 6.63 4.92
CA ASN A 70 -23.20 5.33 4.30
C ASN A 70 -21.94 4.47 4.23
N ARG A 71 -21.74 3.62 5.26
CA ARG A 71 -20.56 2.74 5.30
C ARG A 71 -20.61 1.58 4.31
N PHE A 72 -21.75 0.92 4.18
CA PHE A 72 -21.87 -0.33 3.41
C PHE A 72 -22.33 -0.11 1.97
N PHE A 73 -23.03 1.00 1.71
CA PHE A 73 -23.57 1.34 0.39
C PHE A 73 -23.29 2.81 0.05
N PRO A 74 -22.01 3.21 -0.09
CA PRO A 74 -21.64 4.59 -0.38
C PRO A 74 -22.26 5.09 -1.68
N GLN A 75 -22.47 6.39 -1.81
CA GLN A 75 -23.15 7.02 -2.94
C GLN A 75 -22.27 8.02 -3.70
N THR A 76 -21.04 8.28 -3.24
CA THR A 76 -20.06 9.12 -3.95
C THR A 76 -19.74 8.66 -5.37
N SER A 77 -19.31 9.61 -6.22
CA SER A 77 -18.91 9.35 -7.62
C SER A 77 -17.78 8.32 -7.70
N ILE A 78 -16.74 8.48 -6.88
CA ILE A 78 -15.57 7.59 -6.93
C ILE A 78 -15.93 6.14 -6.58
N TYR A 79 -16.82 5.93 -5.60
CA TYR A 79 -17.36 4.60 -5.30
C TYR A 79 -18.05 3.99 -6.52
N LYS A 80 -18.98 4.74 -7.13
CA LYS A 80 -19.76 4.29 -8.28
C LYS A 80 -18.91 4.06 -9.53
N GLU A 81 -17.89 4.87 -9.75
CA GLU A 81 -17.08 4.81 -10.96
C GLU A 81 -15.95 3.78 -10.86
N ALA A 82 -15.27 3.66 -9.72
CA ALA A 82 -14.07 2.84 -9.59
C ALA A 82 -14.29 1.52 -8.84
N PHE A 83 -15.26 1.44 -7.93
CA PHE A 83 -15.44 0.28 -7.05
C PHE A 83 -16.65 -0.58 -7.38
N LEU A 84 -17.59 -0.10 -8.21
CA LEU A 84 -18.72 -0.89 -8.68
C LEU A 84 -18.46 -1.51 -10.07
N PRO A 85 -18.91 -2.75 -10.34
CA PRO A 85 -18.67 -3.43 -11.63
C PRO A 85 -19.20 -2.71 -12.87
N ASP A 86 -20.23 -1.87 -12.72
CA ASP A 86 -20.83 -1.07 -13.80
C ASP A 86 -20.19 0.33 -13.94
N GLY A 87 -19.22 0.66 -13.09
CA GLY A 87 -18.50 1.91 -13.11
C GLY A 87 -17.52 2.02 -14.28
N ASN A 88 -17.42 3.22 -14.86
CA ASN A 88 -16.54 3.49 -16.01
C ASN A 88 -15.04 3.29 -15.72
N LEU A 89 -14.62 3.42 -14.47
CA LEU A 89 -13.22 3.27 -14.04
C LEU A 89 -12.92 1.87 -13.49
N TYR A 90 -13.93 1.03 -13.26
CA TYR A 90 -13.77 -0.27 -12.61
C TYR A 90 -12.79 -1.18 -13.36
N SER A 91 -12.99 -1.36 -14.67
CA SER A 91 -12.11 -2.19 -15.51
C SER A 91 -10.67 -1.70 -15.54
N ASN A 92 -10.49 -0.37 -15.55
CA ASN A 92 -9.16 0.23 -15.46
C ASN A 92 -8.52 -0.09 -14.11
N PHE A 93 -9.28 0.02 -13.03
CA PHE A 93 -8.76 -0.24 -11.69
C PHE A 93 -8.38 -1.72 -11.50
N GLN A 94 -9.15 -2.64 -12.07
CA GLN A 94 -8.78 -4.06 -12.13
C GLN A 94 -7.44 -4.29 -12.81
N GLN A 95 -7.25 -3.71 -14.00
CA GLN A 95 -5.99 -3.83 -14.74
C GLN A 95 -4.81 -3.24 -13.97
N LEU A 96 -5.02 -2.16 -13.21
CA LEU A 96 -3.98 -1.61 -12.34
C LEU A 96 -3.63 -2.56 -11.19
N ILE A 97 -4.63 -3.18 -10.55
CA ILE A 97 -4.41 -4.16 -9.49
C ILE A 97 -3.63 -5.38 -10.03
N GLU A 98 -3.97 -5.85 -11.23
CA GLU A 98 -3.26 -6.94 -11.90
C GLU A 98 -1.78 -6.62 -12.17
N GLN A 99 -1.47 -5.38 -12.54
CA GLN A 99 -0.08 -4.93 -12.73
C GLN A 99 0.70 -4.82 -11.43
N LEU A 100 0.02 -4.63 -10.30
CA LEU A 100 0.62 -4.58 -8.98
C LEU A 100 0.77 -5.96 -8.33
N LEU A 101 0.43 -7.05 -9.03
CA LEU A 101 0.66 -8.39 -8.52
C LEU A 101 2.15 -8.65 -8.36
N TYR A 102 2.52 -9.10 -7.16
CA TYR A 102 3.86 -9.45 -6.78
C TYR A 102 3.88 -10.83 -6.14
N GLN A 103 4.84 -11.65 -6.54
CA GLN A 103 5.03 -12.98 -6.02
C GLN A 103 6.09 -12.94 -4.92
N ILE A 104 5.69 -13.30 -3.70
CA ILE A 104 6.63 -13.58 -2.62
C ILE A 104 7.06 -15.04 -2.77
N HIS A 105 8.35 -15.26 -2.93
CA HIS A 105 8.88 -16.58 -3.26
C HIS A 105 9.05 -17.47 -2.02
N PRO A 106 9.05 -18.80 -2.19
CA PRO A 106 9.42 -19.73 -1.12
C PRO A 106 10.78 -19.40 -0.51
N ALA A 107 10.92 -19.67 0.79
CA ALA A 107 12.09 -19.35 1.61
C ALA A 107 12.32 -17.85 1.89
N GLU A 108 11.47 -16.95 1.40
CA GLU A 108 11.42 -15.59 1.95
C GLU A 108 11.02 -15.61 3.43
N ILE A 109 11.63 -14.71 4.19
CA ILE A 109 11.56 -14.67 5.65
C ILE A 109 10.93 -13.36 6.10
N PHE A 110 10.01 -13.47 7.04
CA PHE A 110 9.41 -12.33 7.71
C PHE A 110 9.44 -12.50 9.22
N TYR A 111 9.09 -11.42 9.92
CA TYR A 111 9.10 -11.39 11.38
C TYR A 111 7.77 -10.90 11.92
N ARG A 112 7.38 -11.48 13.04
CA ARG A 112 6.24 -11.00 13.83
C ARG A 112 6.62 -10.93 15.28
N GLY A 113 6.17 -9.89 15.95
CA GLY A 113 6.36 -9.74 17.38
C GLY A 113 5.05 -9.46 18.10
N ARG A 114 5.03 -9.78 19.38
CA ARG A 114 3.89 -9.56 20.28
C ARG A 114 4.43 -9.07 21.61
N ILE A 115 3.83 -8.01 22.15
CA ILE A 115 4.06 -7.61 23.53
C ILE A 115 3.49 -8.72 24.42
N SER A 116 4.31 -9.21 25.35
CA SER A 116 3.93 -10.24 26.31
C SER A 116 4.81 -10.19 27.54
N ASP A 117 4.24 -10.44 28.72
CA ASP A 117 4.98 -10.46 29.99
C ASP A 117 5.92 -11.67 30.11
N THR A 118 5.62 -12.74 29.36
CA THR A 118 6.40 -13.97 29.31
C THR A 118 6.71 -14.37 27.87
N PRO A 119 7.76 -15.18 27.63
CA PRO A 119 8.02 -15.75 26.31
C PRO A 119 6.79 -16.53 25.80
N LEU A 120 6.36 -16.22 24.58
CA LEU A 120 5.30 -16.94 23.88
C LEU A 120 5.87 -18.18 23.17
N ALA A 121 5.03 -19.21 23.02
CA ALA A 121 5.31 -20.36 22.17
C ALA A 121 4.92 -20.09 20.69
N HIS A 122 5.46 -20.88 19.76
CA HIS A 122 5.23 -20.70 18.31
C HIS A 122 3.76 -20.72 17.90
N ASP A 123 2.94 -21.56 18.55
CA ASP A 123 1.49 -21.64 18.30
C ASP A 123 0.73 -20.36 18.69
N LYS A 124 1.33 -19.49 19.50
CA LYS A 124 0.78 -18.18 19.90
C LYS A 124 1.25 -17.04 19.01
N MET A 125 2.12 -17.27 18.03
CA MET A 125 2.65 -16.22 17.15
C MET A 125 1.83 -16.01 15.87
N GLY A 126 0.91 -16.92 15.55
CA GLY A 126 -0.02 -16.82 14.42
C GLY A 126 -1.10 -15.74 14.59
N LYS A 127 -1.92 -15.49 13.57
CA LYS A 127 -2.97 -14.45 13.61
C LYS A 127 -3.99 -14.72 14.73
N PRO A 128 -4.57 -13.69 15.37
CA PRO A 128 -5.54 -13.92 16.45
C PRO A 128 -6.74 -14.72 15.94
N PRO A 129 -7.37 -15.58 16.76
CA PRO A 129 -8.66 -16.17 16.40
C PRO A 129 -9.68 -15.07 16.06
N ALA A 130 -10.61 -15.34 15.12
CA ALA A 130 -11.57 -14.34 14.64
C ALA A 130 -12.34 -13.62 15.78
N LYS A 131 -12.71 -14.36 16.84
CA LYS A 131 -13.40 -13.80 18.03
C LYS A 131 -12.56 -12.79 18.84
N LEU A 132 -11.24 -12.82 18.68
CA LEU A 132 -10.29 -11.94 19.35
C LEU A 132 -9.63 -10.96 18.37
N ALA A 133 -10.03 -10.98 17.10
CA ALA A 133 -9.48 -10.10 16.08
C ALA A 133 -9.98 -8.66 16.30
N THR A 134 -9.08 -7.83 16.79
CA THR A 134 -9.30 -6.38 16.89
C THR A 134 -9.15 -5.74 15.52
N LEU A 135 -9.69 -4.54 15.37
CA LEU A 135 -9.41 -3.68 14.21
C LEU A 135 -7.91 -3.45 14.03
N GLY A 136 -7.46 -3.49 12.78
CA GLY A 136 -6.16 -3.03 12.33
C GLY A 136 -6.30 -2.14 11.10
N ARG A 137 -5.18 -1.67 10.56
CA ARG A 137 -5.17 -0.75 9.40
C ARG A 137 -5.82 -1.36 8.16
N ALA A 138 -5.69 -2.68 8.01
CA ALA A 138 -6.14 -3.42 6.84
C ALA A 138 -7.35 -4.31 7.17
N ASN A 139 -7.46 -4.82 8.39
CA ASN A 139 -8.56 -5.71 8.79
C ASN A 139 -9.62 -4.98 9.63
N PRO A 140 -10.93 -5.13 9.31
CA PRO A 140 -12.00 -4.68 10.18
C PRO A 140 -12.13 -5.59 11.41
N TYR A 141 -12.87 -5.10 12.42
CA TYR A 141 -13.15 -5.86 13.64
C TYR A 141 -13.82 -7.21 13.31
N GLY A 142 -13.35 -8.29 13.94
CA GLY A 142 -13.87 -9.64 13.73
C GLY A 142 -13.29 -10.38 12.52
N ILE A 143 -12.48 -9.72 11.68
CA ILE A 143 -11.74 -10.36 10.58
C ILE A 143 -10.26 -10.39 10.94
N SER A 144 -9.64 -11.57 10.88
CA SER A 144 -8.26 -11.76 11.30
C SER A 144 -7.31 -11.85 10.11
N TYR A 145 -6.32 -10.97 10.06
CA TYR A 145 -5.19 -11.00 9.12
C TYR A 145 -3.86 -11.23 9.87
N LEU A 146 -2.90 -11.83 9.19
CA LEU A 146 -1.54 -12.03 9.70
C LEU A 146 -0.68 -10.84 9.27
N TYR A 147 -0.20 -10.07 10.26
CA TYR A 147 0.72 -8.95 10.05
C TYR A 147 2.16 -9.39 10.29
N LEU A 148 3.02 -9.11 9.32
CA LEU A 148 4.43 -9.48 9.29
C LEU A 148 5.26 -8.27 8.83
N ALA A 149 6.52 -8.23 9.22
CA ALA A 149 7.48 -7.23 8.79
C ALA A 149 8.69 -7.88 8.12
N GLN A 150 9.28 -7.20 7.13
CA GLN A 150 10.46 -7.70 6.40
C GLN A 150 11.67 -7.94 7.32
N THR A 151 11.83 -7.12 8.36
CA THR A 151 12.96 -7.22 9.30
C THR A 151 12.49 -7.17 10.74
N LYS A 152 13.31 -7.69 11.66
CA LYS A 152 13.05 -7.60 13.11
C LYS A 152 12.94 -6.16 13.59
N ASP A 153 13.76 -5.26 13.06
CA ASP A 153 13.75 -3.85 13.47
C ASP A 153 12.44 -3.16 13.08
N ILE A 154 11.95 -3.42 11.86
CA ILE A 154 10.63 -2.92 11.42
C ILE A 154 9.53 -3.53 12.29
N CYS A 155 9.61 -4.83 12.56
CA CYS A 155 8.67 -5.52 13.44
C CYS A 155 8.54 -4.84 14.81
N ILE A 156 9.67 -4.52 15.46
CA ILE A 156 9.69 -3.86 16.77
C ILE A 156 9.09 -2.45 16.67
N LYS A 157 9.44 -1.71 15.62
CA LYS A 157 8.92 -0.35 15.40
C LYS A 157 7.41 -0.31 15.16
N GLU A 158 6.86 -1.26 14.40
CA GLU A 158 5.41 -1.34 14.15
C GLU A 158 4.60 -1.72 15.39
N ILE A 159 5.19 -2.49 16.31
CA ILE A 159 4.57 -2.85 17.60
C ILE A 159 4.42 -1.63 18.51
N ARG A 160 5.30 -0.63 18.38
CA ARG A 160 5.34 0.59 19.22
C ARG A 160 5.36 0.27 20.72
N PRO A 161 6.33 -0.54 21.19
CA PRO A 161 6.43 -0.86 22.60
C PRO A 161 6.78 0.38 23.43
N ASN A 162 6.36 0.40 24.69
CA ASN A 162 6.81 1.36 25.68
C ASN A 162 8.15 0.92 26.29
N ASN A 163 8.85 1.88 26.93
CA ASN A 163 10.05 1.54 27.69
C ASN A 163 9.71 0.57 28.82
N GLY A 164 10.44 -0.53 28.91
CA GLY A 164 10.21 -1.59 29.88
C GLY A 164 9.34 -2.74 29.37
N ASP A 165 8.60 -2.57 28.27
CA ASP A 165 7.83 -3.65 27.65
C ASP A 165 8.75 -4.80 27.22
N THR A 166 8.19 -6.01 27.23
CA THR A 166 8.83 -7.21 26.71
C THR A 166 8.11 -7.72 25.47
N ILE A 167 8.87 -8.21 24.50
CA ILE A 167 8.37 -8.62 23.19
C ILE A 167 8.89 -10.01 22.86
N SER A 168 7.98 -10.93 22.52
CA SER A 168 8.30 -12.16 21.82
C SER A 168 8.34 -11.92 20.32
N ILE A 169 9.43 -12.28 19.64
CA ILE A 169 9.63 -12.13 18.21
C ILE A 169 9.87 -13.50 17.59
N ALA A 170 9.08 -13.83 16.57
CA ALA A 170 9.16 -15.07 15.83
C ALA A 170 9.45 -14.82 14.36
N LYS A 171 10.18 -15.76 13.79
CA LYS A 171 10.46 -15.84 12.36
C LYS A 171 9.33 -16.59 11.66
N PHE A 172 8.95 -16.13 10.47
CA PHE A 172 7.97 -16.74 9.60
C PHE A 172 8.62 -17.07 8.25
N ASN A 173 8.34 -18.25 7.73
CA ASN A 173 8.86 -18.72 6.45
C ASN A 173 7.71 -18.91 5.47
N VAL A 174 7.93 -18.42 4.25
CA VAL A 174 7.04 -18.68 3.12
C VAL A 174 7.34 -20.07 2.56
N THR A 175 6.35 -20.96 2.58
CA THR A 175 6.51 -22.37 2.16
C THR A 175 6.10 -22.61 0.71
N GLN A 176 5.24 -21.75 0.17
CA GLN A 176 4.81 -21.74 -1.23
C GLN A 176 4.68 -20.29 -1.68
N GLU A 177 4.72 -20.07 -2.99
CA GLU A 177 4.55 -18.73 -3.56
C GLU A 177 3.25 -18.09 -3.08
N LEU A 178 3.32 -16.82 -2.67
CA LEU A 178 2.18 -16.01 -2.26
C LEU A 178 1.95 -14.90 -3.27
N ASN A 179 0.71 -14.74 -3.72
CA ASN A 179 0.32 -13.65 -4.60
C ASN A 179 -0.18 -12.48 -3.77
N VAL A 180 0.57 -11.38 -3.77
CA VAL A 180 0.23 -10.18 -3.01
C VAL A 180 0.16 -8.96 -3.91
N ILE A 181 -0.53 -7.91 -3.46
CA ILE A 181 -0.46 -6.60 -4.10
C ILE A 181 0.75 -5.84 -3.58
N ASP A 182 1.61 -5.36 -4.48
CA ASP A 182 2.74 -4.49 -4.15
C ASP A 182 2.38 -3.00 -4.17
N LEU A 183 2.14 -2.46 -2.97
CA LEU A 183 1.78 -1.06 -2.77
C LEU A 183 2.99 -0.18 -2.44
N ARG A 184 4.23 -0.69 -2.52
CA ARG A 184 5.43 0.08 -2.11
C ARG A 184 5.72 1.26 -3.04
N ALA A 185 5.43 1.12 -4.33
CA ALA A 185 5.61 2.19 -5.32
C ALA A 185 4.62 2.07 -6.49
N PRO A 186 3.30 2.28 -6.27
CA PRO A 186 2.28 2.00 -7.28
C PRO A 186 2.53 2.71 -8.61
N ARG A 187 2.91 4.00 -8.57
CA ARG A 187 3.19 4.80 -9.77
C ARG A 187 4.39 4.30 -10.57
N GLU A 188 5.39 3.72 -9.92
CA GLU A 188 6.60 3.20 -10.59
C GLU A 188 6.37 1.78 -11.14
N ASN A 189 5.49 1.00 -10.50
CA ASN A 189 5.20 -0.38 -10.87
C ASN A 189 4.08 -0.52 -11.93
N ILE A 190 3.30 0.53 -12.16
CA ILE A 190 2.22 0.54 -13.17
C ILE A 190 2.76 0.95 -14.54
N SER A 191 2.55 0.10 -15.55
CA SER A 191 2.90 0.36 -16.94
C SER A 191 1.73 1.01 -17.68
N PHE A 192 1.80 2.33 -17.84
CA PHE A 192 0.79 3.11 -18.58
C PHE A 192 0.67 2.72 -20.07
N LEU A 193 1.71 2.13 -20.67
CA LEU A 193 1.71 1.71 -22.08
C LEU A 193 0.81 0.50 -22.36
N SER A 194 0.59 -0.33 -21.34
CA SER A 194 -0.23 -1.53 -21.45
C SER A 194 -1.75 -1.23 -21.46
N LEU A 195 -2.14 0.01 -21.15
CA LEU A 195 -3.54 0.44 -20.93
C LEU A 195 -4.08 1.22 -22.15
N SER A 196 -3.74 0.77 -23.36
CA SER A 196 -3.86 1.54 -24.61
C SER A 196 -5.28 1.98 -24.99
N SER A 197 -6.32 1.33 -24.44
CA SER A 197 -7.73 1.68 -24.63
C SER A 197 -8.27 2.73 -23.66
N SER A 198 -7.54 3.02 -22.59
CA SER A 198 -8.02 3.83 -21.47
C SER A 198 -7.48 5.25 -21.53
N SER A 199 -8.24 6.21 -21.01
CA SER A 199 -7.76 7.58 -20.85
C SER A 199 -6.60 7.57 -19.86
N TYR A 200 -5.43 8.10 -20.25
CA TYR A 200 -4.28 8.20 -19.34
C TYR A 200 -4.61 9.07 -18.11
N ILE A 201 -5.56 10.00 -18.24
CA ILE A 201 -6.06 10.82 -17.13
C ILE A 201 -6.74 9.93 -16.09
N ASP A 202 -7.59 9.00 -16.54
CA ASP A 202 -8.29 8.05 -15.66
C ASP A 202 -7.30 7.12 -14.96
N ILE A 203 -6.27 6.68 -15.67
CA ILE A 203 -5.18 5.90 -15.09
C ILE A 203 -4.44 6.70 -14.01
N LEU A 204 -4.03 7.93 -14.30
CA LEU A 204 -3.33 8.79 -13.34
C LEU A 204 -4.21 9.11 -12.12
N LYS A 205 -5.51 9.29 -12.31
CA LYS A 205 -6.50 9.44 -11.23
C LYS A 205 -6.49 8.21 -10.31
N LEU A 206 -6.60 7.00 -10.86
CA LEU A 206 -6.58 5.77 -10.08
C LEU A 206 -5.21 5.49 -9.42
N VAL A 207 -4.10 5.82 -10.09
CA VAL A 207 -2.76 5.75 -9.49
C VAL A 207 -2.65 6.70 -8.29
N SER A 208 -3.17 7.92 -8.42
CA SER A 208 -3.20 8.89 -7.31
C SER A 208 -4.05 8.39 -6.13
N LEU A 209 -5.16 7.69 -6.41
CA LEU A 209 -5.98 7.04 -5.39
C LEU A 209 -5.19 5.94 -4.67
N LEU A 210 -4.47 5.09 -5.41
CA LEU A 210 -3.63 4.04 -4.85
C LEU A 210 -2.50 4.60 -3.97
N GLU A 211 -1.80 5.65 -4.42
CA GLU A 211 -0.76 6.31 -3.63
C GLU A 211 -1.33 6.90 -2.33
N THR A 212 -2.49 7.58 -2.42
CA THR A 212 -3.16 8.13 -1.22
C THR A 212 -3.53 7.02 -0.24
N PHE A 213 -4.04 5.91 -0.73
CA PHE A 213 -4.34 4.74 0.10
C PHE A 213 -3.07 4.13 0.72
N THR A 214 -1.99 3.98 -0.03
CA THR A 214 -0.70 3.48 0.49
C THR A 214 -0.17 4.36 1.62
N ASP A 215 -0.24 5.68 1.44
CA ASP A 215 0.19 6.64 2.45
C ASP A 215 -0.65 6.50 3.73
N GLU A 216 -1.98 6.46 3.59
CA GLU A 216 -2.89 6.27 4.74
C GLU A 216 -2.70 4.93 5.45
N LEU A 217 -2.45 3.85 4.70
CA LEU A 217 -2.17 2.52 5.26
C LEU A 217 -0.86 2.51 6.07
N SER A 218 0.12 3.28 5.61
CA SER A 218 1.43 3.39 6.25
C SER A 218 1.37 4.27 7.50
N LEU A 219 0.60 5.36 7.46
CA LEU A 219 0.60 6.39 8.50
C LEU A 219 0.20 5.86 9.89
N PRO A 220 0.89 6.31 10.95
CA PRO A 220 0.57 5.92 12.30
C PRO A 220 -0.68 6.64 12.82
N VAL A 221 -1.77 5.91 12.95
CA VAL A 221 -2.99 6.41 13.59
C VAL A 221 -2.88 6.34 15.11
N LEU A 222 -3.41 7.37 15.78
CA LEU A 222 -3.53 7.42 17.24
C LEU A 222 -4.54 6.37 17.74
N PRO A 223 -4.25 5.62 18.82
CA PRO A 223 -5.13 4.54 19.30
C PRO A 223 -6.59 4.96 19.49
N ASN A 224 -6.82 6.18 20.00
CA ASN A 224 -8.17 6.70 20.30
C ASN A 224 -9.01 7.01 19.05
N ASN A 225 -8.38 7.17 17.87
CA ASN A 225 -9.07 7.47 16.62
C ASN A 225 -9.10 6.29 15.64
N SER A 226 -8.35 5.21 15.93
CA SER A 226 -8.17 4.03 15.08
C SER A 226 -9.47 3.46 14.50
N HIS A 227 -10.54 3.40 15.30
CA HIS A 227 -11.85 2.89 14.88
C HIS A 227 -12.46 3.62 13.67
N ARG A 228 -12.20 4.92 13.51
CA ARG A 228 -12.74 5.72 12.40
C ARG A 228 -11.74 5.86 11.27
N GLU A 229 -10.49 6.13 11.61
CA GLU A 229 -9.44 6.40 10.61
C GLU A 229 -9.03 5.15 9.83
N TYR A 230 -9.29 3.93 10.34
CA TYR A 230 -9.03 2.69 9.60
C TYR A 230 -10.14 2.27 8.63
N ILE A 231 -11.33 2.87 8.71
CA ILE A 231 -12.46 2.46 7.84
C ILE A 231 -12.10 2.55 6.35
N PRO A 232 -11.50 3.65 5.85
CA PRO A 232 -11.15 3.75 4.43
C PRO A 232 -10.12 2.72 3.97
N THR A 233 -9.08 2.49 4.76
CA THR A 233 -8.01 1.54 4.41
C THR A 233 -8.50 0.10 4.50
N GLN A 234 -9.38 -0.21 5.45
CA GLN A 234 -10.05 -1.51 5.55
C GLN A 234 -10.96 -1.76 4.34
N PHE A 235 -11.74 -0.76 3.93
CA PHE A 235 -12.61 -0.87 2.75
C PHE A 235 -11.81 -1.23 1.49
N ILE A 236 -10.72 -0.51 1.21
CA ILE A 236 -9.89 -0.80 0.03
C ILE A 236 -9.20 -2.16 0.16
N THR A 237 -8.76 -2.54 1.37
CA THR A 237 -8.16 -3.86 1.60
C THR A 237 -9.15 -4.99 1.30
N GLU A 238 -10.41 -4.86 1.76
CA GLU A 238 -11.45 -5.86 1.44
C GLU A 238 -11.85 -5.82 -0.03
N PHE A 239 -11.86 -4.64 -0.66
CA PHE A 239 -12.02 -4.54 -2.11
C PHE A 239 -10.91 -5.33 -2.83
N PHE A 240 -9.64 -5.17 -2.50
CA PHE A 240 -8.57 -5.98 -3.08
C PHE A 240 -8.81 -7.48 -2.90
N LYS A 241 -9.23 -7.91 -1.72
CA LYS A 241 -9.54 -9.32 -1.44
C LYS A 241 -10.64 -9.90 -2.34
N THR A 242 -11.52 -9.09 -2.92
CA THR A 242 -12.52 -9.57 -3.89
C THR A 242 -11.97 -9.75 -5.31
N HIS A 243 -10.73 -9.32 -5.57
CA HIS A 243 -10.11 -9.40 -6.90
C HIS A 243 -9.08 -10.52 -6.98
N GLY A 244 -9.34 -11.47 -7.88
CA GLY A 244 -8.43 -12.57 -8.18
C GLY A 244 -8.14 -13.49 -6.98
N HIS A 245 -7.04 -14.22 -7.09
CA HIS A 245 -6.54 -15.12 -6.06
C HIS A 245 -5.41 -14.45 -5.29
N LEU A 246 -5.76 -13.46 -4.46
CA LEU A 246 -4.81 -12.77 -3.60
C LEU A 246 -4.69 -13.43 -2.22
N ASP A 247 -3.46 -13.49 -1.74
CA ASP A 247 -3.11 -13.95 -0.40
C ASP A 247 -2.92 -12.79 0.57
N GLY A 248 -2.55 -11.60 0.06
CA GLY A 248 -2.29 -10.44 0.89
C GLY A 248 -1.87 -9.17 0.14
N LEU A 249 -1.23 -8.26 0.86
CA LEU A 249 -0.63 -7.02 0.34
C LEU A 249 0.69 -6.70 1.06
N ILE A 250 1.58 -5.97 0.39
CA ILE A 250 2.78 -5.39 0.97
C ILE A 250 2.77 -3.87 0.83
N PHE A 251 3.25 -3.17 1.85
CA PHE A 251 3.33 -1.70 1.87
C PHE A 251 4.54 -1.24 2.68
N ASN A 252 5.04 -0.04 2.40
CA ASN A 252 6.22 0.49 3.10
C ASN A 252 5.95 0.69 4.60
N SER A 253 6.95 0.45 5.44
CA SER A 253 6.85 0.86 6.84
C SER A 253 7.08 2.35 6.99
N SER A 254 6.30 3.02 7.84
CA SER A 254 6.52 4.42 8.18
C SER A 254 7.74 4.66 9.08
N TYR A 255 8.40 3.62 9.58
CA TYR A 255 9.45 3.73 10.59
C TYR A 255 10.87 3.41 10.08
N GLY A 256 11.07 3.31 8.76
CA GLY A 256 12.40 3.15 8.15
C GLY A 256 12.38 2.49 6.77
N THR A 257 13.55 2.04 6.32
CA THR A 257 13.69 1.33 5.05
C THR A 257 13.24 -0.12 5.18
N GLY A 258 12.17 -0.47 4.48
CA GLY A 258 11.63 -1.83 4.32
C GLY A 258 10.11 -1.82 4.36
N TYR A 259 9.50 -3.00 4.39
CA TYR A 259 8.07 -3.14 4.18
C TYR A 259 7.39 -4.09 5.17
N ASN A 260 6.07 -3.92 5.26
CA ASN A 260 5.15 -4.79 5.98
C ASN A 260 4.41 -5.68 4.99
N LEU A 261 4.06 -6.88 5.45
CA LEU A 261 3.24 -7.86 4.76
C LEU A 261 1.99 -8.13 5.57
N VAL A 262 0.82 -8.05 4.93
CA VAL A 262 -0.47 -8.42 5.51
C VAL A 262 -1.05 -9.54 4.70
N LEU A 263 -1.28 -10.69 5.34
CA LEU A 263 -1.87 -11.86 4.71
C LEU A 263 -3.32 -12.05 5.16
N PHE A 264 -4.22 -12.10 4.19
CA PHE A 264 -5.61 -12.53 4.36
C PHE A 264 -5.67 -14.05 4.51
N LYS A 265 -4.82 -14.73 3.72
CA LYS A 265 -4.61 -16.18 3.63
C LYS A 265 -3.15 -16.47 3.99
N ASP A 266 -2.94 -17.15 5.11
CA ASP A 266 -1.62 -17.40 5.71
C ASP A 266 -1.22 -18.88 5.70
N GLU A 267 -1.95 -19.72 4.97
CA GLU A 267 -1.76 -21.18 4.90
C GLU A 267 -0.35 -21.57 4.46
N HIS A 268 0.32 -20.71 3.67
CA HIS A 268 1.68 -20.93 3.16
C HIS A 268 2.73 -19.98 3.76
N CYS A 269 2.41 -19.34 4.89
CA CYS A 269 3.37 -18.54 5.66
C CYS A 269 3.34 -18.97 7.13
N ILE A 270 4.29 -19.82 7.51
CA ILE A 270 4.25 -20.52 8.81
C ILE A 270 5.31 -19.98 9.77
N CYS A 271 5.01 -20.03 11.07
CA CYS A 271 5.99 -19.74 12.10
C CYS A 271 7.11 -20.79 12.08
N ASP A 272 8.37 -20.35 12.01
CA ASP A 272 9.55 -21.20 11.95
C ASP A 272 9.84 -21.84 13.30
N THR A 273 9.40 -23.09 13.49
CA THR A 273 9.60 -23.85 14.73
C THR A 273 11.02 -24.35 14.93
N SER A 274 11.88 -24.24 13.90
CA SER A 274 13.29 -24.63 14.01
C SER A 274 14.16 -23.54 14.66
N HIS A 275 13.65 -22.31 14.75
CA HIS A 275 14.32 -21.18 15.40
C HIS A 275 13.65 -20.82 16.72
N HIS A 276 14.46 -20.45 17.71
CA HIS A 276 13.96 -20.00 19.00
C HIS A 276 13.23 -18.65 18.87
N ILE A 277 12.15 -18.45 19.64
CA ILE A 277 11.44 -17.17 19.73
C ILE A 277 12.28 -16.21 20.57
N GLU A 278 12.76 -15.13 19.96
CA GLU A 278 13.50 -14.11 20.70
C GLU A 278 12.57 -13.45 21.72
N PHE A 279 13.04 -13.32 22.97
CA PHE A 279 12.32 -12.59 24.02
C PHE A 279 13.19 -11.43 24.48
N ILE A 280 12.79 -10.22 24.11
CA ILE A 280 13.58 -9.01 24.34
C ILE A 280 12.87 -8.08 25.31
N LYS A 281 13.64 -7.33 26.09
CA LYS A 281 13.15 -6.24 26.92
C LYS A 281 13.58 -4.90 26.34
N ILE A 282 12.64 -4.00 26.13
CA ILE A 282 12.92 -2.67 25.63
C ILE A 282 13.60 -1.84 26.72
N LYS A 283 14.83 -1.39 26.44
CA LYS A 283 15.66 -0.56 27.33
C LYS A 283 15.96 0.77 26.62
N GLY A 284 15.09 1.74 26.83
CA GLY A 284 15.18 3.05 26.20
C GLY A 284 14.49 3.09 24.82
N ILE A 285 13.96 4.26 24.50
CA ILE A 285 13.42 4.61 23.19
C ILE A 285 14.14 5.88 22.78
N ASP A 286 14.76 5.89 21.60
CA ASP A 286 15.42 7.08 21.07
C ASP A 286 14.37 8.09 20.60
N PHE A 287 14.55 9.35 20.98
CA PHE A 287 13.68 10.46 20.56
C PHE A 287 14.43 11.33 19.56
N ALA A 288 13.77 11.67 18.44
CA ALA A 288 14.23 12.71 17.55
C ALA A 288 13.32 13.93 17.72
N HIS A 289 13.92 15.11 17.93
CA HIS A 289 13.19 16.37 17.86
C HIS A 289 12.94 16.70 16.38
N GLY A 290 11.66 16.80 15.99
CA GLY A 290 11.29 17.34 14.69
C GLY A 290 11.54 18.86 14.63
N PRO A 291 11.66 19.45 13.43
CA PRO A 291 11.64 20.90 13.29
C PRO A 291 10.33 21.43 13.87
N ALA A 292 10.43 22.48 14.69
CA ALA A 292 9.30 23.20 15.27
C ALA A 292 8.53 23.98 14.20
#